data_AF-A0A9D2C0X2-F1
#
_entry.id   AF-A0A9D2C0X2-F1
#
_cell.length_a   1.000
_cell.length_b   1.000
_cell.length_c   1.000
_cell.angle_alpha   90.00
_cell.angle_beta   90.00
_cell.angle_gamma   90.00
#
_symmetry.space_group_name_H-M   'P 1'
#
loop_
_entity.id
_entity.type
_entity.pdbx_description
1 polymer ?
#
loop_
_entity_poly.entity_id
_entity_poly.type
_entity_poly.pdbx_seq_one_letter_code
_entity_poly.pdbx_strand_id
1 'polypeptide(L)'
;MKLGKRGIAAAVICLAAAALAVGAVLLLLPRTPEKKFPLWEESLGQKVDSRVSFSFVGIHTGVDYGDTVMDEVEVSLHKGLDGPEAMGGGYLVEYQYEGNWYTVYRPEGETEESYLGEEREVNLVKAVPAGLFQITGTYRIYLTDLGYCEFTIEQPLGSAVSQPPQEESLAQSEETSETW
;
A
#
# COMPACT_ATOMS: atom_id res chain seq x y z
N MET A 1 49.37 4.01 32.37
CA MET A 1 49.68 5.07 31.38
C MET A 1 48.56 6.09 31.40
N LYS A 2 48.82 7.33 31.82
CA LYS A 2 47.80 8.41 31.80
C LYS A 2 47.77 8.98 30.38
N LEU A 3 46.68 8.72 29.64
CA LEU A 3 46.43 9.42 28.38
C LEU A 3 46.31 10.92 28.70
N GLY A 4 47.27 11.72 28.24
CA GLY A 4 47.16 13.18 28.34
C GLY A 4 45.93 13.68 27.58
N LYS A 5 45.43 14.88 27.91
CA LYS A 5 44.21 15.48 27.31
C LYS A 5 44.10 15.35 25.78
N ARG A 6 45.24 15.30 25.07
CA ARG A 6 45.33 15.08 23.61
C ARG A 6 44.95 13.66 23.17
N GLY A 7 45.27 12.63 23.95
CA GLY A 7 44.91 11.24 23.66
C GLY A 7 43.43 10.96 23.85
N ILE A 8 42.78 11.65 24.80
CA ILE A 8 41.33 11.52 25.03
C ILE A 8 40.55 12.14 23.87
N ALA A 9 40.96 13.32 23.38
CA ALA A 9 40.34 13.96 22.23
C ALA A 9 40.44 13.10 20.95
N ALA A 10 41.61 12.49 20.69
CA ALA A 10 41.80 11.61 19.55
C ALA A 10 40.92 10.35 19.62
N ALA A 11 40.78 9.75 20.81
CA ALA A 11 39.93 8.57 21.01
C ALA A 11 38.44 8.88 20.78
N VAL A 12 37.96 10.04 21.22
CA VAL A 12 36.55 10.47 21.01
C VAL A 12 36.25 10.70 19.53
N ILE A 13 37.18 11.33 18.79
CA ILE A 13 37.01 11.57 17.34
C ILE A 13 36.96 10.25 16.57
N CYS A 14 37.84 9.29 16.89
CA CYS A 14 37.79 7.96 16.27
C CYS A 14 36.49 7.21 16.57
N LEU A 15 35.96 7.31 17.79
CA LEU A 15 34.69 6.67 18.16
C LEU A 15 33.50 7.30 17.40
N ALA A 16 33.46 8.62 17.29
CA ALA A 16 32.44 9.34 16.53
C ALA A 16 32.51 9.01 15.03
N ALA A 17 33.71 8.93 14.44
CA ALA A 17 33.89 8.53 13.05
C ALA A 17 33.44 7.09 12.80
N ALA A 18 33.74 6.16 13.72
CA ALA A 18 33.28 4.77 13.63
C ALA A 18 31.75 4.65 13.76
N ALA A 19 31.12 5.40 14.67
CA ALA A 19 29.67 5.43 14.82
C ALA A 19 28.97 6.00 13.57
N LEU A 20 29.52 7.07 12.97
CA LEU A 20 29.03 7.63 11.71
C LEU A 20 29.19 6.65 10.54
N ALA A 21 30.32 5.94 10.46
CA ALA A 21 30.54 4.93 9.43
C ALA A 21 29.56 3.75 9.57
N VAL A 22 29.32 3.26 10.79
CA VAL A 22 28.33 2.19 11.05
C VAL A 22 26.91 2.67 10.75
N GLY A 23 26.55 3.90 11.13
CA GLY A 23 25.26 4.49 10.80
C GLY A 23 25.03 4.64 9.30
N ALA A 24 26.04 5.09 8.55
CA ALA A 24 26.00 5.17 7.09
C ALA A 24 25.88 3.79 6.43
N VAL A 25 26.62 2.79 6.92
CA VAL A 25 26.53 1.39 6.43
C VAL A 25 25.16 0.77 6.72
N LEU A 26 24.56 1.06 7.89
CA LEU A 26 23.20 0.60 8.22
C LEU A 26 22.12 1.29 7.38
N LEU A 27 22.32 2.54 6.97
CA LEU A 27 21.46 3.24 6.00
C LEU A 27 21.63 2.72 4.57
N LEU A 28 22.77 2.10 4.26
CA LEU A 28 23.09 1.50 2.96
C LEU A 28 22.70 0.01 2.87
N LEU A 29 22.27 -0.62 3.97
CA LEU A 29 21.72 -1.97 3.87
C LEU A 29 20.42 -1.90 3.08
N PRO A 30 20.31 -2.58 1.93
CA PRO A 30 19.08 -2.60 1.16
C PRO A 30 18.02 -3.27 2.03
N ARG A 31 17.06 -2.50 2.52
CA ARG A 31 15.82 -3.06 3.07
C ARG A 31 15.02 -3.52 1.86
N THR A 32 15.34 -4.70 1.34
CA THR A 32 14.71 -5.23 0.13
C THR A 32 13.24 -5.52 0.43
N PRO A 33 12.29 -4.74 -0.13
CA PRO A 33 10.86 -4.96 0.12
C PRO A 33 10.38 -6.30 -0.46
N GLU A 34 11.12 -6.85 -1.43
CA GLU A 34 10.93 -8.18 -2.04
C GLU A 34 10.47 -9.27 -1.06
N LYS A 35 11.13 -9.41 0.10
CA LYS A 35 10.82 -10.49 1.06
C LYS A 35 9.50 -10.32 1.81
N LYS A 36 8.83 -9.18 1.65
CA LYS A 36 7.56 -8.87 2.30
C LYS A 36 6.36 -9.05 1.38
N PHE A 37 6.60 -9.21 0.08
CA PHE A 37 5.55 -9.42 -0.90
C PHE A 37 5.43 -10.92 -1.24
N PRO A 38 4.22 -11.40 -1.57
CA PRO A 38 4.02 -12.79 -1.98
C PRO A 38 4.65 -13.08 -3.36
N LEU A 39 4.82 -12.05 -4.20
CA LEU A 39 5.50 -12.14 -5.48
C LEU A 39 6.51 -10.99 -5.62
N TRP A 40 7.54 -11.19 -6.44
CA TRP A 40 8.48 -10.15 -6.82
C TRP A 40 9.03 -10.40 -8.22
N GLU A 41 8.29 -9.92 -9.21
CA GLU A 41 8.64 -10.06 -10.63
C GLU A 41 8.70 -8.68 -11.28
N GLU A 42 9.78 -8.35 -11.99
CA GLU A 42 9.84 -7.11 -12.74
C GLU A 42 8.69 -7.04 -13.76
N SER A 43 7.94 -5.94 -13.74
CA SER A 43 6.78 -5.76 -14.60
C SER A 43 7.22 -5.49 -16.04
N LEU A 44 6.60 -6.20 -16.98
CA LEU A 44 6.75 -5.94 -18.41
C LEU A 44 5.78 -4.85 -18.93
N GLY A 45 4.96 -4.29 -18.05
CA GLY A 45 3.83 -3.44 -18.41
C GLY A 45 2.66 -4.26 -18.97
N GLN A 46 1.46 -3.70 -18.84
CA GLN A 46 0.24 -4.30 -19.37
C GLN A 46 -0.39 -3.41 -20.43
N LYS A 47 -1.20 -4.03 -21.30
CA LYS A 47 -2.02 -3.30 -22.26
C LYS A 47 -3.06 -2.45 -21.52
N VAL A 48 -3.24 -1.22 -21.97
CA VAL A 48 -4.24 -0.28 -21.44
C VAL A 48 -5.23 0.04 -22.56
N ASP A 49 -6.52 -0.08 -22.24
CA ASP A 49 -7.63 0.40 -23.04
C ASP A 49 -7.92 1.85 -22.67
N SER A 50 -7.57 2.78 -23.56
CA SER A 50 -7.76 4.22 -23.35
C SER A 50 -9.23 4.66 -23.36
N ARG A 51 -10.19 3.77 -23.61
CA ARG A 51 -11.62 4.08 -23.65
C ARG A 51 -12.28 4.02 -22.27
N VAL A 52 -11.61 3.40 -21.31
CA VAL A 52 -12.04 3.32 -19.91
C VAL A 52 -11.00 3.98 -19.01
N SER A 53 -11.42 4.38 -17.82
CA SER A 53 -10.54 4.95 -16.81
C SER A 53 -10.82 4.35 -15.44
N PHE A 54 -9.79 4.30 -14.61
CA PHE A 54 -9.85 3.74 -13.27
C PHE A 54 -9.56 4.82 -12.23
N SER A 55 -10.30 4.77 -11.14
CA SER A 55 -10.07 5.61 -9.96
C SER A 55 -9.92 4.71 -8.74
N PHE A 56 -8.90 4.97 -7.94
CA PHE A 56 -8.79 4.32 -6.63
C PHE A 56 -9.86 4.87 -5.69
N VAL A 57 -10.60 3.98 -5.01
CA VAL A 57 -11.64 4.35 -4.05
C VAL A 57 -11.12 4.18 -2.63
N GLY A 58 -10.61 3.00 -2.29
CA GLY A 58 -10.17 2.71 -0.93
C GLY A 58 -9.62 1.31 -0.74
N ILE A 59 -9.16 1.04 0.48
CA ILE A 59 -8.73 -0.30 0.93
C ILE A 59 -9.49 -0.64 2.20
N HIS A 60 -10.12 -1.81 2.23
CA HIS A 60 -10.71 -2.39 3.42
C HIS A 60 -9.81 -3.52 3.93
N THR A 61 -9.24 -3.36 5.12
CA THR A 61 -8.32 -4.36 5.67
C THR A 61 -9.04 -5.39 6.54
N GLY A 62 -8.61 -6.65 6.49
CA GLY A 62 -9.07 -7.67 7.43
C GLY A 62 -10.50 -8.17 7.20
N VAL A 63 -10.93 -8.26 5.95
CA VAL A 63 -12.24 -8.79 5.55
C VAL A 63 -12.24 -10.32 5.67
N ASP A 64 -13.25 -10.86 6.37
CA ASP A 64 -13.41 -12.28 6.62
C ASP A 64 -14.17 -12.96 5.47
N TYR A 65 -13.52 -13.90 4.79
CA TYR A 65 -14.07 -14.73 3.71
C TYR A 65 -14.44 -16.14 4.20
N GLY A 66 -14.49 -16.35 5.52
CA GLY A 66 -14.91 -17.58 6.19
C GLY A 66 -13.74 -18.54 6.48
N ASP A 67 -12.95 -18.88 5.46
CA ASP A 67 -11.75 -19.73 5.61
C ASP A 67 -10.43 -18.96 5.57
N THR A 68 -10.48 -17.69 5.15
CA THR A 68 -9.34 -16.80 5.05
C THR A 68 -9.72 -15.36 5.38
N VAL A 69 -8.72 -14.57 5.78
CA VAL A 69 -8.84 -13.12 5.97
C VAL A 69 -8.03 -12.45 4.87
N MET A 70 -8.67 -11.52 4.17
CA MET A 70 -8.10 -10.82 3.01
C MET A 70 -8.22 -9.30 3.21
N ASP A 71 -7.43 -8.52 2.49
CA ASP A 71 -7.71 -7.11 2.29
C ASP A 71 -8.44 -6.93 0.96
N GLU A 72 -9.20 -5.86 0.82
CA GLU A 72 -9.94 -5.54 -0.39
C GLU A 72 -9.49 -4.19 -0.93
N VAL A 73 -9.16 -4.16 -2.23
CA VAL A 73 -8.95 -2.91 -2.96
C VAL A 73 -10.21 -2.58 -3.72
N GLU A 74 -10.80 -1.43 -3.43
CA GLU A 74 -11.94 -0.92 -4.19
C GLU A 74 -11.46 0.08 -5.25
N VAL A 75 -11.87 -0.17 -6.49
CA VAL A 75 -11.60 0.70 -7.64
C VAL A 75 -12.90 1.01 -8.37
N SER A 76 -13.04 2.24 -8.85
CA SER A 76 -14.14 2.63 -9.72
C SER A 76 -13.67 2.59 -11.17
N LEU A 77 -14.43 1.89 -12.01
CA LEU A 77 -14.22 1.74 -13.44
C LEU A 77 -15.24 2.59 -14.18
N HIS A 78 -14.77 3.55 -14.98
CA HIS A 78 -15.61 4.49 -15.72
C HIS A 78 -15.45 4.34 -17.23
N LYS A 79 -16.53 4.64 -17.97
CA LYS A 79 -16.49 4.84 -19.44
C LYS A 79 -17.15 6.16 -19.85
N GLY A 80 -16.77 6.64 -21.04
CA GLY A 80 -17.39 7.81 -21.65
C GLY A 80 -18.86 7.60 -22.05
N LEU A 81 -19.55 8.70 -22.39
CA LEU A 81 -20.97 8.72 -22.80
C LEU A 81 -21.33 7.69 -23.87
N ASP A 82 -20.46 7.56 -24.88
CA ASP A 82 -20.59 6.59 -25.99
C ASP A 82 -19.53 5.48 -25.88
N GLY A 83 -19.04 5.22 -24.66
CA GLY A 83 -18.03 4.23 -24.39
C GLY A 83 -18.57 2.82 -24.66
N PRO A 84 -17.81 1.96 -25.37
CA PRO A 84 -18.22 0.59 -25.59
C PRO A 84 -18.30 -0.16 -24.26
N GLU A 85 -19.02 -1.27 -24.25
CA GLU A 85 -18.88 -2.25 -23.17
C GLU A 85 -17.42 -2.68 -23.06
N ALA A 86 -16.99 -2.88 -21.82
CA ALA A 86 -15.62 -3.25 -21.51
C ALA A 86 -15.61 -4.47 -20.61
N MET A 87 -14.79 -5.44 -20.97
CA MET A 87 -14.60 -6.67 -20.21
C MET A 87 -13.10 -6.83 -19.99
N GLY A 88 -12.71 -6.91 -18.73
CA GLY A 88 -11.35 -7.18 -18.30
C GLY A 88 -11.26 -8.56 -17.70
N GLY A 89 -10.10 -9.19 -17.87
CA GLY A 89 -9.81 -10.47 -17.23
C GLY A 89 -9.47 -10.29 -15.75
N GLY A 90 -8.48 -11.08 -15.30
CA GLY A 90 -7.96 -11.00 -13.94
C GLY A 90 -7.22 -9.71 -13.63
N TYR A 91 -6.67 -9.63 -12.44
CA TYR A 91 -5.99 -8.44 -11.96
C TYR A 91 -4.63 -8.77 -11.33
N LEU A 92 -3.80 -7.75 -11.15
CA LEU A 92 -2.54 -7.85 -10.44
C LEU A 92 -2.25 -6.54 -9.72
N VAL A 93 -1.40 -6.61 -8.69
CA VAL A 93 -0.91 -5.44 -7.96
C VAL A 93 0.58 -5.31 -8.19
N GLU A 94 1.02 -4.09 -8.45
CA GLU A 94 2.42 -3.76 -8.60
C GLU A 94 2.85 -2.67 -7.63
N TYR A 95 4.15 -2.67 -7.31
CA TYR A 95 4.80 -1.74 -6.41
C TYR A 95 6.00 -1.08 -7.09
N GLN A 96 6.14 0.23 -6.92
CA GLN A 96 7.27 0.97 -7.47
C GLN A 96 8.47 0.90 -6.52
N TYR A 97 9.61 0.39 -7.02
CA TYR A 97 10.86 0.32 -6.27
C TYR A 97 12.04 0.71 -7.16
N GLU A 98 12.85 1.65 -6.67
CA GLU A 98 14.06 2.15 -7.37
C GLU A 98 13.81 2.56 -8.84
N GLY A 99 12.62 3.10 -9.13
CA GLY A 99 12.22 3.56 -10.46
C GLY A 99 11.65 2.48 -11.38
N ASN A 100 11.61 1.22 -10.93
CA ASN A 100 11.03 0.10 -11.68
C ASN A 100 9.72 -0.37 -11.00
N TRP A 101 8.85 -1.00 -11.80
CA TRP A 101 7.62 -1.60 -11.30
C TRP A 101 7.81 -3.10 -11.12
N TYR A 102 7.34 -3.63 -9.99
CA TYR A 102 7.38 -5.06 -9.69
C TYR A 102 5.98 -5.56 -9.43
N THR A 103 5.58 -6.67 -10.06
CA THR A 103 4.37 -7.40 -9.68
C THR A 103 4.60 -8.00 -8.30
N VAL A 104 3.79 -7.55 -7.35
CA VAL A 104 3.84 -7.97 -5.95
C VAL A 104 2.74 -8.93 -5.56
N TYR A 105 1.67 -8.98 -6.35
CA TYR A 105 0.61 -9.96 -6.19
C TYR A 105 -0.11 -10.21 -7.51
N ARG A 106 -0.43 -11.47 -7.77
CA ARG A 106 -1.30 -11.94 -8.85
C ARG A 106 -2.11 -13.12 -8.29
N PRO A 107 -3.45 -13.11 -8.36
CA PRO A 107 -4.25 -14.26 -7.94
C PRO A 107 -3.88 -15.50 -8.76
N GLU A 108 -3.87 -16.65 -8.11
CA GLU A 108 -3.76 -17.95 -8.79
C GLU A 108 -5.16 -18.45 -9.17
N GLY A 109 -5.31 -18.98 -10.40
CA GLY A 109 -6.56 -19.58 -10.88
C GLY A 109 -7.50 -18.62 -11.62
N GLU A 110 -8.74 -19.05 -11.80
CA GLU A 110 -9.78 -18.23 -12.43
C GLU A 110 -10.18 -17.09 -11.51
N THR A 111 -10.21 -15.88 -12.06
CA THR A 111 -10.62 -14.67 -11.35
C THR A 111 -11.90 -14.16 -11.97
N GLU A 112 -12.74 -13.51 -11.16
CA GLU A 112 -13.96 -12.88 -11.64
C GLU A 112 -13.61 -11.79 -12.66
N GLU A 113 -14.18 -11.93 -13.86
CA GLU A 113 -14.05 -10.95 -14.93
C GLU A 113 -14.65 -9.61 -14.48
N SER A 114 -14.01 -8.52 -14.89
CA SER A 114 -14.49 -7.18 -14.60
C SER A 114 -15.30 -6.68 -15.78
N TYR A 115 -16.61 -6.51 -15.60
CA TYR A 115 -17.51 -6.11 -16.67
C TYR A 115 -18.13 -4.73 -16.41
N LEU A 116 -18.00 -3.85 -17.40
CA LEU A 116 -18.73 -2.59 -17.48
C LEU A 116 -19.66 -2.64 -18.69
N GLY A 117 -20.92 -2.98 -18.43
CA GLY A 117 -22.00 -3.10 -19.41
C GLY A 117 -22.60 -1.76 -19.78
N GLU A 118 -23.92 -1.61 -19.66
CA GLU A 118 -24.63 -0.36 -19.98
C GLU A 118 -24.32 0.78 -18.98
N GLU A 119 -23.92 0.43 -17.77
CA GLU A 119 -23.57 1.38 -16.72
C GLU A 119 -22.35 2.22 -17.12
N ARG A 120 -22.31 3.47 -16.64
CA ARG A 120 -21.17 4.36 -16.91
C ARG A 120 -20.03 4.18 -15.93
N GLU A 121 -20.34 3.65 -14.76
CA GLU A 121 -19.45 3.52 -13.64
C GLU A 121 -19.86 2.31 -12.82
N VAL A 122 -18.88 1.47 -12.47
CA VAL A 122 -19.04 0.35 -11.56
C VAL A 122 -17.91 0.36 -10.54
N ASN A 123 -18.23 0.08 -9.29
CA ASN A 123 -17.20 -0.19 -8.28
C ASN A 123 -16.86 -1.69 -8.32
N LEU A 124 -15.57 -1.97 -8.35
CA LEU A 124 -15.02 -3.31 -8.36
C LEU A 124 -14.18 -3.50 -7.10
N VAL A 125 -14.40 -4.63 -6.45
CA VAL A 125 -13.65 -5.02 -5.26
C VAL A 125 -12.71 -6.16 -5.63
N LYS A 126 -11.42 -6.03 -5.28
CA LYS A 126 -10.38 -7.00 -5.59
C LYS A 126 -9.67 -7.46 -4.31
N ALA A 127 -9.84 -8.74 -3.97
CA ALA A 127 -9.38 -9.34 -2.72
C ALA A 127 -7.90 -9.75 -2.77
N VAL A 128 -7.04 -9.06 -2.03
CA VAL A 128 -5.60 -9.31 -1.95
C VAL A 128 -5.21 -9.93 -0.60
N PRO A 129 -4.02 -10.56 -0.49
CA PRO A 129 -3.57 -11.13 0.78
C PRO A 129 -3.54 -10.06 1.87
N ALA A 130 -4.03 -10.41 3.07
CA ALA A 130 -4.04 -9.49 4.19
C ALA A 130 -2.63 -8.95 4.50
N GLY A 131 -2.52 -7.64 4.62
CA GLY A 131 -1.26 -6.95 4.87
C GLY A 131 -0.38 -6.78 3.64
N LEU A 132 -0.90 -6.91 2.42
CA LEU A 132 -0.14 -6.58 1.20
C LEU A 132 0.36 -5.12 1.24
N PHE A 133 -0.40 -4.21 1.86
CA PHE A 133 -0.11 -2.77 1.94
C PHE A 133 0.62 -2.35 3.23
N GLN A 134 1.40 -3.25 3.82
CA GLN A 134 2.25 -2.96 4.99
C GLN A 134 3.52 -2.15 4.66
N ILE A 135 3.85 -2.01 3.37
CA ILE A 135 4.98 -1.21 2.91
C ILE A 135 4.44 0.10 2.37
N THR A 136 4.98 1.23 2.84
CA THR A 136 4.63 2.53 2.28
C THR A 136 5.22 2.69 0.89
N GLY A 137 4.53 3.42 0.02
CA GLY A 137 5.01 3.70 -1.33
C GLY A 137 3.88 3.70 -2.36
N THR A 138 4.27 3.74 -3.62
CA THR A 138 3.34 3.86 -4.74
C THR A 138 3.04 2.47 -5.30
N TYR A 139 1.76 2.19 -5.42
CA TYR A 139 1.20 0.96 -5.95
C TYR A 139 0.38 1.27 -7.19
N ARG A 140 0.17 0.25 -8.01
CA ARG A 140 -0.87 0.26 -9.03
C ARG A 140 -1.58 -1.08 -9.07
N ILE A 141 -2.90 -1.05 -9.22
CA ILE A 141 -3.69 -2.25 -9.48
C ILE A 141 -4.09 -2.24 -10.95
N TYR A 142 -3.72 -3.31 -11.65
CA TYR A 142 -4.08 -3.52 -13.06
C TYR A 142 -5.27 -4.45 -13.15
N LEU A 143 -6.26 -4.08 -13.97
CA LEU A 143 -7.21 -5.02 -14.53
C LEU A 143 -6.78 -5.35 -15.96
N THR A 144 -6.54 -6.64 -16.21
CA THR A 144 -6.03 -7.14 -17.49
C THR A 144 -6.97 -6.74 -18.63
N ASP A 145 -6.39 -6.31 -19.75
CA ASP A 145 -7.09 -5.81 -20.95
C ASP A 145 -7.84 -4.49 -20.80
N LEU A 146 -7.89 -3.89 -19.61
CA LEU A 146 -8.53 -2.60 -19.39
C LEU A 146 -7.54 -1.51 -19.01
N GLY A 147 -6.78 -1.66 -17.93
CA GLY A 147 -5.90 -0.58 -17.46
C GLY A 147 -5.58 -0.67 -15.99
N TYR A 148 -5.22 0.45 -15.39
CA TYR A 148 -4.81 0.53 -14.00
C TYR A 148 -5.19 1.86 -13.37
N CYS A 149 -5.23 1.88 -12.04
CA CYS A 149 -5.10 3.09 -11.25
C CYS A 149 -3.86 3.00 -10.35
N GLU A 150 -3.17 4.13 -10.20
CA GLU A 150 -2.07 4.28 -9.26
C GLU A 150 -2.59 4.91 -7.97
N PHE A 151 -2.03 4.49 -6.84
CA PHE A 151 -2.33 5.05 -5.53
C PHE A 151 -1.09 4.96 -4.63
N THR A 152 -1.06 5.76 -3.57
CA THR A 152 0.09 5.81 -2.65
C THR A 152 -0.36 5.49 -1.24
N ILE A 153 0.39 4.60 -0.60
CA ILE A 153 0.24 4.25 0.81
C ILE A 153 1.24 5.07 1.62
N GLU A 154 0.75 6.09 2.32
CA GLU A 154 1.59 6.98 3.13
C GLU A 154 1.96 6.37 4.49
N GLN A 155 1.11 5.49 5.02
CA GLN A 155 1.31 4.78 6.28
C GLN A 155 0.95 3.31 6.10
N PRO A 156 1.72 2.37 6.68
CA PRO A 156 1.41 0.95 6.58
C PRO A 156 -0.04 0.65 6.99
N LEU A 157 -0.78 0.01 6.12
CA LEU A 157 -2.10 -0.51 6.45
C LEU A 157 -1.89 -1.89 7.08
N GLY A 158 -2.37 -2.04 8.32
CA GLY A 158 -2.03 -3.19 9.16
C GLY A 158 -2.63 -4.50 8.66
N SER A 159 -1.87 -5.59 8.80
CA SER A 159 -2.46 -6.94 8.94
C SER A 159 -3.35 -6.91 10.17
N ALA A 160 -4.65 -7.22 10.04
CA ALA A 160 -5.62 -7.28 11.12
C ALA A 160 -5.02 -7.52 12.53
N VAL A 161 -4.83 -6.43 13.28
CA VAL A 161 -4.85 -6.45 14.75
C VAL A 161 -5.83 -5.36 15.12
N SER A 162 -6.97 -5.80 15.65
CA SER A 162 -8.10 -4.99 16.08
C SER A 162 -7.67 -3.68 16.75
N GLN A 163 -7.95 -2.55 16.12
CA GLN A 163 -8.19 -1.34 16.90
C GLN A 163 -9.62 -1.49 17.45
N PRO A 164 -9.82 -1.60 18.78
CA PRO A 164 -11.15 -1.45 19.33
C PRO A 164 -11.71 -0.07 18.92
N PRO A 165 -13.03 0.08 18.83
CA PRO A 165 -13.64 1.37 18.48
C PRO A 165 -13.03 2.47 19.33
N GLN A 166 -12.55 3.54 18.70
CA GLN A 166 -12.29 4.77 19.44
C GLN A 166 -13.65 5.24 19.97
N GLU A 167 -13.88 5.07 21.27
CA GLU A 167 -14.94 5.82 21.95
C GLU A 167 -14.65 7.29 21.70
N GLU A 168 -15.49 7.93 20.88
CA GLU A 168 -15.61 9.37 20.85
C GLU A 168 -15.80 9.83 22.29
N SER A 169 -14.79 10.48 22.85
CA SER A 169 -14.91 11.13 24.14
C SER A 169 -15.94 12.24 23.99
N LEU A 170 -17.19 11.95 24.34
CA LEU A 170 -18.17 12.97 24.66
C LEU A 170 -17.66 13.69 25.91
N ALA A 171 -16.90 14.75 25.69
CA ALA A 171 -16.62 15.75 26.70
C ALA A 171 -17.95 16.39 27.09
N GLN A 172 -18.55 15.83 28.13
CA GLN A 172 -19.66 16.38 28.88
C GLN A 172 -19.18 17.68 29.52
N SER A 173 -19.46 18.81 28.87
CA SER A 173 -19.38 20.12 29.51
C SER A 173 -20.57 20.24 30.45
N GLU A 174 -20.34 19.96 31.73
CA GLU A 174 -21.19 20.44 32.82
C GLU A 174 -21.19 21.97 32.80
N GLU A 175 -22.27 22.57 32.31
CA GLU A 175 -22.56 23.97 32.55
C GLU A 175 -23.34 24.06 33.87
N THR A 176 -22.61 24.35 34.93
CA THR A 176 -23.13 24.77 36.23
C THR A 176 -23.87 26.10 36.07
N SER A 177 -25.19 26.10 36.25
CA SER A 177 -25.95 27.31 36.55
C SER A 177 -26.66 27.13 37.89
N GLU A 178 -25.99 27.56 38.95
CA GLU A 178 -26.62 27.88 40.22
C GLU A 178 -27.09 29.34 40.21
N THR A 179 -28.31 29.54 40.72
CA THR A 179 -28.83 30.74 41.40
C THR A 179 -29.08 32.00 40.58
N TRP A 180 -30.35 32.38 40.41
CA TRP A 180 -31.11 33.24 41.34
C TRP A 180 -32.60 32.88 41.32
#